data_AF-A0AAX2AIY8-F1
#
_entry.id   AF-A0AAX2AIY8-F1
#
_cell.length_a   1.000
_cell.length_b   1.000
_cell.length_c   1.000
_cell.angle_alpha   90.00
_cell.angle_beta   90.00
_cell.angle_gamma   90.00
#
_symmetry.space_group_name_H-M   'P 1'
#
loop_
_entity.id
_entity.type
_entity.pdbx_description
1 polymer ?
#
loop_
_entity_poly.entity_id
_entity_poly.type
_entity_poly.pdbx_seq_one_letter_code
_entity_poly.pdbx_strand_id
1 'polypeptide(L)'
;MPLIKCNECEHLILSRIGTICPNCGHTVSYFEGDKNRKKYGKFFAISLIIPFFSFFMILLTSTSFIAFNIAVIIYAILAYISSPFKFKEIFFTTFEKFFFLGIWSLANALLVTMIYNLYNKF
;
A
#
# COMPACT_ATOMS: atom_id res chain seq x y z
N MET A 1 -28.18 10.70 8.78
CA MET A 1 -27.26 9.66 8.26
C MET A 1 -27.93 9.01 7.06
N PRO A 2 -27.22 8.74 5.96
CA PRO A 2 -27.85 8.13 4.79
C PRO A 2 -28.22 6.67 5.06
N LEU A 3 -29.39 6.27 4.56
CA LEU A 3 -29.86 4.88 4.53
C LEU A 3 -29.42 4.25 3.22
N ILE A 4 -28.84 3.06 3.29
CA ILE A 4 -28.45 2.24 2.13
C ILE A 4 -29.31 0.98 2.08
N LYS A 5 -29.54 0.44 0.89
CA LYS A 5 -30.15 -0.88 0.75
C LYS A 5 -29.12 -1.95 1.08
N CYS A 6 -29.51 -2.95 1.86
CA CYS A 6 -28.70 -4.14 2.09
C CYS A 6 -28.50 -4.90 0.77
N ASN A 7 -27.27 -5.33 0.47
CA ASN A 7 -26.99 -6.05 -0.77
C ASN A 7 -27.64 -7.45 -0.84
N GLU A 8 -28.01 -8.03 0.30
CA GLU A 8 -28.57 -9.39 0.36
C GLU A 8 -30.10 -9.41 0.43
N CYS A 9 -30.72 -8.48 1.16
CA CYS A 9 -32.16 -8.49 1.39
C CYS A 9 -32.87 -7.17 1.02
N GLU A 10 -32.15 -6.24 0.38
CA GLU A 10 -32.62 -4.90 -0.04
C GLU A 10 -33.23 -4.02 1.07
N HIS A 11 -33.19 -4.48 2.32
CA HIS A 11 -33.71 -3.75 3.47
C HIS A 11 -32.88 -2.48 3.72
N LEU A 12 -33.56 -1.39 4.10
CA LEU A 12 -32.90 -0.12 4.36
C LEU A 12 -32.17 -0.20 5.71
N ILE A 13 -30.84 -0.11 5.65
CA ILE A 13 -29.96 -0.13 6.82
C ILE A 13 -29.14 1.16 6.87
N LEU A 14 -28.62 1.48 8.05
CA LEU A 14 -27.70 2.59 8.21
C LEU A 14 -26.41 2.32 7.42
N SER A 15 -25.90 3.32 6.71
CA SER A 15 -24.63 3.22 5.97
C SER A 15 -23.38 3.16 6.88
N ARG A 16 -23.56 2.93 8.18
CA ARG A 16 -22.47 2.93 9.15
C ARG A 16 -21.78 1.56 9.11
N ILE A 17 -20.45 1.58 9.02
CA ILE A 17 -19.61 0.38 9.10
C ILE A 17 -19.90 -0.37 10.41
N GLY A 18 -20.07 -1.68 10.34
CA GLY A 18 -20.43 -2.53 11.47
C GLY A 18 -21.93 -2.56 11.79
N THR A 19 -22.79 -1.90 10.99
CA THR A 19 -24.24 -2.07 11.10
C THR A 19 -24.59 -3.49 10.68
N ILE A 20 -25.24 -4.25 11.55
CA ILE A 20 -25.75 -5.58 11.25
C ILE A 20 -27.17 -5.44 10.71
N CYS A 21 -27.44 -5.98 9.53
CA CYS A 21 -28.78 -6.00 8.96
C CYS A 21 -29.69 -6.85 9.87
N PRO A 22 -30.80 -6.31 10.38
CA PRO A 22 -31.67 -7.05 11.29
C PRO A 22 -32.39 -8.23 10.61
N ASN A 23 -32.48 -8.22 9.27
CA ASN A 23 -33.26 -9.22 8.53
C ASN A 23 -32.41 -10.41 8.04
N CYS A 24 -31.21 -10.16 7.49
CA CYS A 24 -30.34 -11.21 6.97
C CYS A 24 -29.05 -11.44 7.77
N GLY A 25 -28.78 -10.62 8.81
CA GLY A 25 -27.54 -10.71 9.60
C GLY A 25 -26.29 -10.18 8.89
N HIS A 26 -26.42 -9.67 7.66
CA HIS A 26 -25.30 -9.10 6.90
C HIS A 26 -24.70 -7.89 7.60
N THR A 27 -23.39 -7.90 7.83
CA THR A 27 -22.68 -6.79 8.46
C THR A 27 -22.12 -5.83 7.42
N VAL A 28 -22.49 -4.54 7.51
CA VAL A 28 -21.95 -3.50 6.62
C VAL A 28 -20.44 -3.42 6.79
N SER A 29 -19.71 -3.93 5.80
CA SER A 29 -18.25 -3.96 5.79
C SER A 29 -17.68 -2.63 5.31
N TYR A 30 -16.43 -2.34 5.70
CA TYR A 30 -15.70 -1.10 5.34
C TYR A 30 -15.61 -0.85 3.83
N PHE A 31 -15.80 -1.90 3.02
CA PHE A 31 -15.56 -1.89 1.58
C PHE A 31 -16.78 -2.31 0.75
N GLU A 32 -17.97 -2.36 1.35
CA GLU A 32 -19.17 -2.82 0.68
C GLU A 32 -19.66 -1.79 -0.34
N GLY A 33 -19.74 -2.19 -1.62
CA GLY A 33 -20.17 -1.31 -2.72
C GLY A 33 -19.12 -0.29 -3.20
N ASP A 34 -17.95 -0.23 -2.58
CA ASP A 34 -16.97 0.82 -2.88
C ASP A 34 -15.92 0.37 -3.92
N LYS A 35 -15.85 1.09 -5.05
CA LYS A 35 -14.84 0.87 -6.12
C LYS A 35 -13.41 1.06 -5.60
N ASN A 36 -13.27 1.72 -4.45
CA ASN A 36 -11.98 1.98 -3.81
C ASN A 36 -11.35 0.74 -3.15
N ARG A 37 -12.11 -0.32 -2.84
CA ARG A 37 -11.59 -1.58 -2.27
C ARG A 37 -10.47 -2.20 -3.11
N LYS A 38 -10.73 -2.35 -4.42
CA LYS A 38 -9.78 -2.96 -5.36
C LYS A 38 -8.52 -2.10 -5.51
N LYS A 39 -8.69 -0.77 -5.53
CA LYS A 39 -7.58 0.17 -5.61
C LYS A 39 -6.71 0.15 -4.34
N TYR A 40 -7.35 0.12 -3.16
CA TYR A 40 -6.66 0.00 -1.88
C TYR A 40 -5.86 -1.29 -1.78
N GLY A 41 -6.49 -2.45 -2.06
CA GLY A 41 -5.78 -3.73 -2.03
C GLY A 41 -4.61 -3.79 -3.01
N LYS A 42 -4.76 -3.21 -4.21
CA LYS A 42 -3.67 -3.10 -5.18
C LYS A 42 -2.54 -2.22 -4.68
N PHE A 43 -2.85 -1.06 -4.10
CA PHE A 43 -1.85 -0.17 -3.50
C PHE A 43 -1.09 -0.86 -2.37
N PHE A 44 -1.81 -1.51 -1.44
CA PHE A 44 -1.23 -2.26 -0.33
C PHE A 44 -0.23 -3.32 -0.81
N ALA A 45 -0.63 -4.11 -1.81
CA ALA A 45 0.25 -5.13 -2.39
C ALA A 45 1.49 -4.51 -3.04
N ILE A 46 1.32 -3.44 -3.82
CA ILE A 46 2.42 -2.72 -4.47
C ILE A 46 3.41 -2.16 -3.44
N SER A 47 2.92 -1.53 -2.37
CA SER A 47 3.75 -0.93 -1.32
C SER A 47 4.55 -1.94 -0.52
N LEU A 48 4.09 -3.19 -0.41
CA LEU A 48 4.86 -4.27 0.21
C LEU A 48 5.81 -4.93 -0.79
N ILE A 49 5.33 -5.31 -1.97
CA ILE A 49 6.13 -6.10 -2.93
C ILE A 49 7.31 -5.31 -3.47
N ILE A 50 7.15 -4.01 -3.75
CA ILE A 50 8.21 -3.18 -4.33
C ILE A 50 9.48 -3.14 -3.47
N PRO A 51 9.43 -2.79 -2.16
CA PRO A 51 10.65 -2.76 -1.35
C PRO A 51 11.33 -4.13 -1.24
N PHE A 52 10.56 -5.23 -1.16
CA PHE A 52 11.15 -6.58 -1.19
C PHE A 52 11.83 -6.90 -2.53
N PHE A 53 11.18 -6.58 -3.65
CA PHE A 53 11.76 -6.79 -4.97
C PHE A 53 13.04 -5.96 -5.15
N SER A 54 13.01 -4.69 -4.75
CA SER A 54 14.19 -3.80 -4.79
C SER A 54 15.33 -4.31 -3.91
N PHE A 55 15.03 -4.85 -2.73
CA PHE A 55 16.03 -5.47 -1.86
C PHE A 55 16.81 -6.59 -2.59
N PHE A 56 16.09 -7.56 -3.16
CA PHE A 56 16.72 -8.68 -3.88
C PHE A 56 17.46 -8.21 -5.12
N MET A 57 16.88 -7.30 -5.90
CA MET A 57 17.52 -6.76 -7.10
C MET A 57 18.86 -6.09 -6.77
N ILE A 58 18.91 -5.23 -5.75
CA ILE A 58 20.14 -4.55 -5.32
C ILE A 58 21.17 -5.57 -4.80
N LEU A 59 20.73 -6.55 -4.01
CA LEU A 59 21.62 -7.56 -3.42
C LEU A 59 22.23 -8.47 -4.49
N LEU A 60 21.46 -8.92 -5.48
CA LEU A 60 21.96 -9.79 -6.54
C LEU A 60 22.89 -9.06 -7.52
N THR A 61 22.66 -7.76 -7.73
CA THR A 61 23.51 -6.93 -8.61
C THR A 61 24.75 -6.38 -7.92
N SER A 62 24.90 -6.58 -6.61
CA SER A 62 25.99 -6.02 -5.80
C SER A 62 27.38 -6.62 -6.09
N THR A 63 27.51 -7.54 -7.04
CA THR A 63 28.81 -8.10 -7.46
C THR A 63 29.48 -7.26 -8.55
N SER A 64 28.71 -6.43 -9.26
CA SER A 64 29.25 -5.60 -10.35
C SER A 64 28.81 -4.15 -10.17
N PHE A 65 29.79 -3.23 -10.21
CA PHE A 65 29.53 -1.81 -9.98
C PHE A 65 28.50 -1.25 -10.98
N ILE A 66 28.59 -1.62 -12.26
CA ILE A 66 27.68 -1.15 -13.31
C ILE A 66 26.25 -1.64 -13.06
N ALA A 67 26.04 -2.94 -12.84
CA ALA A 67 24.68 -3.47 -12.62
C ALA A 67 24.07 -2.95 -11.31
N PHE A 68 24.90 -2.76 -10.28
CA PHE A 68 24.47 -2.16 -9.02
C PHE A 68 23.95 -0.72 -9.22
N ASN A 69 24.67 0.13 -9.95
CA ASN A 69 24.20 1.49 -10.25
C ASN A 69 22.88 1.47 -11.05
N ILE A 70 22.72 0.56 -12.00
CA ILE A 70 21.46 0.38 -12.75
C ILE A 70 20.32 -0.03 -11.81
N ALA A 71 20.56 -0.97 -10.90
CA ALA A 71 19.57 -1.41 -9.91
C ALA A 71 19.15 -0.27 -8.97
N VAL A 72 20.08 0.59 -8.55
CA VAL A 72 19.79 1.78 -7.71
C VAL A 72 18.88 2.76 -8.46
N ILE A 73 19.11 3.00 -9.75
CA ILE A 73 18.25 3.87 -10.58
C ILE A 73 16.84 3.28 -10.68
N ILE A 74 16.73 1.98 -10.97
CA ILE A 74 15.43 1.28 -11.03
C ILE A 74 14.71 1.35 -9.69
N TYR A 75 15.42 1.15 -8.59
CA TYR A 75 14.88 1.30 -7.24
C TYR A 75 14.30 2.70 -7.00
N ALA A 76 15.01 3.78 -7.35
CA ALA A 76 14.51 5.14 -7.16
C ALA A 76 13.18 5.38 -7.92
N ILE A 77 13.05 4.84 -9.14
CA ILE A 77 11.81 4.91 -9.93
C ILE A 77 10.67 4.15 -9.24
N LEU A 78 10.94 2.92 -8.77
CA LEU A 78 9.94 2.10 -8.09
C LEU A 78 9.53 2.69 -6.73
N ALA A 79 10.45 3.28 -5.99
CA ALA A 79 10.19 3.99 -4.74
C ALA A 79 9.25 5.19 -4.98
N TYR A 80 9.46 5.94 -6.06
CA TYR A 80 8.57 7.05 -6.44
C TYR A 80 7.17 6.57 -6.86
N ILE A 81 7.06 5.44 -7.57
CA ILE A 81 5.77 4.88 -8.00
C ILE A 81 4.98 4.33 -6.80
N SER A 82 5.65 3.66 -5.87
CA SER A 82 5.05 3.06 -4.67
C SER A 82 4.66 4.06 -3.59
N SER A 83 5.00 5.34 -3.77
CA SER A 83 4.86 6.35 -2.73
C SER A 83 3.39 6.59 -2.35
N PRO A 84 3.05 6.59 -1.04
CA PRO A 84 1.71 6.87 -0.56
C PRO A 84 1.22 8.29 -0.94
N PHE A 85 2.13 9.21 -1.28
CA PHE A 85 1.78 10.55 -1.74
C PHE A 85 1.01 10.56 -3.08
N LYS A 86 1.14 9.53 -3.93
CA LYS A 86 0.37 9.41 -5.18
C LYS A 86 -1.06 8.92 -4.97
N PHE A 87 -1.36 8.37 -3.80
CA PHE A 87 -2.62 7.67 -3.54
C PHE A 87 -3.43 8.33 -2.42
N LYS A 88 -3.30 9.67 -2.27
CA LYS A 88 -3.97 10.46 -1.21
C LYS A 88 -5.48 10.26 -1.14
N GLU A 89 -6.12 9.95 -2.27
CA GLU A 89 -7.57 9.74 -2.41
C GLU A 89 -8.04 8.34 -1.98
N ILE A 90 -7.12 7.38 -1.79
CA ILE A 90 -7.46 6.00 -1.42
C ILE A 90 -7.64 5.85 0.10
N PHE A 91 -7.02 6.72 0.89
CA PHE A 91 -7.04 6.63 2.34
C PHE A 91 -8.25 7.37 2.92
N PHE A 92 -9.05 6.62 3.67
CA PHE A 92 -10.28 7.12 4.30
C PHE A 92 -10.00 7.85 5.62
N THR A 93 -8.96 7.43 6.35
CA THR A 93 -8.60 8.03 7.63
C THR A 93 -7.23 8.70 7.60
N THR A 94 -7.04 9.73 8.43
CA THR A 94 -5.74 10.39 8.62
C THR A 94 -4.70 9.41 9.18
N PHE A 95 -5.14 8.47 10.03
CA PHE A 95 -4.28 7.41 10.58
C PHE A 95 -3.69 6.52 9.49
N GLU A 96 -4.49 6.02 8.55
CA GLU A 96 -4.00 5.20 7.44
C GLU A 96 -2.92 5.93 6.63
N LYS A 97 -3.12 7.22 6.33
CA LYS A 97 -2.14 8.04 5.60
C LYS A 97 -0.78 8.04 6.30
N PHE A 98 -0.77 8.30 7.62
CA PHE A 98 0.47 8.30 8.40
C PHE A 98 1.08 6.91 8.53
N PHE A 99 0.25 5.87 8.70
CA PHE A 99 0.72 4.49 8.81
C PHE A 99 1.45 4.04 7.54
N PHE A 100 0.84 4.23 6.36
CA PHE A 100 1.47 3.86 5.08
C PHE A 100 2.68 4.73 4.76
N LEU A 101 2.65 6.01 5.11
CA LEU A 101 3.82 6.86 4.99
C LEU A 101 4.97 6.38 5.88
N GLY A 102 4.66 5.95 7.11
CA GLY A 102 5.64 5.39 8.03
C GLY A 102 6.29 4.11 7.50
N ILE A 103 5.48 3.15 7.04
CA ILE A 103 5.97 1.90 6.46
C ILE A 103 6.84 2.17 5.22
N TRP A 104 6.36 3.02 4.31
CA TRP A 104 7.10 3.35 3.09
C TRP A 104 8.43 4.03 3.42
N SER A 105 8.42 5.03 4.31
CA SER A 105 9.65 5.72 4.73
C SER A 105 10.64 4.79 5.41
N LEU A 106 10.18 3.93 6.31
CA LEU A 106 11.02 2.95 7.01
C LEU A 106 11.67 1.96 6.04
N ALA A 107 10.89 1.39 5.12
CA ALA A 107 11.38 0.44 4.13
C ALA A 107 12.44 1.07 3.21
N ASN A 108 12.18 2.28 2.70
CA ASN A 108 13.15 2.98 1.86
C ASN A 108 14.40 3.43 2.64
N ALA A 109 14.26 3.83 3.91
CA ALA A 109 15.41 4.16 4.75
C ALA A 109 16.36 2.97 4.91
N LEU A 110 15.82 1.77 5.17
CA LEU A 110 16.61 0.55 5.24
C LEU A 110 17.32 0.25 3.91
N LEU A 111 16.62 0.38 2.77
CA LEU A 111 17.22 0.18 1.46
C LEU A 111 18.32 1.19 1.16
N VAL A 112 18.13 2.47 1.50
CA VAL A 112 19.17 3.50 1.34
C VAL A 112 20.39 3.21 2.20
N THR A 113 20.21 2.79 3.46
CA THR A 113 21.35 2.40 4.30
C THR A 113 22.11 1.21 3.74
N MET A 114 21.40 0.22 3.18
CA MET A 114 22.02 -0.92 2.51
C MET A 114 22.80 -0.47 1.26
N ILE A 115 22.22 0.38 0.41
CA ILE A 115 22.88 0.94 -0.77
C ILE A 115 24.16 1.67 -0.36
N TYR A 116 24.10 2.53 0.66
CA TYR A 116 25.27 3.25 1.18
C TYR A 116 26.38 2.31 1.66
N ASN A 117 26.01 1.28 2.43
CA ASN A 117 26.97 0.29 2.92
C ASN A 117 27.60 -0.52 1.78
N LEU A 118 26.83 -0.83 0.74
CA LEU A 118 27.35 -1.52 -0.45
C LEU A 118 28.29 -0.62 -1.25
N TYR A 119 27.98 0.67 -1.41
CA TYR A 119 28.89 1.64 -2.04
C TYR A 119 30.23 1.74 -1.33
N ASN A 120 30.25 1.76 0.01
CA ASN A 120 31.50 1.82 0.78
C ASN A 120 32.33 0.52 0.70
N LYS A 121 31.74 -0.57 0.21
CA LYS A 121 32.40 -1.87 0.07
C LYS A 121 33.05 -2.06 -1.30
N PHE A 122 32.57 -1.36 -2.33
CA PHE A 122 33.14 -1.39 -3.68
C PHE A 122 34.45 -0.60 -3.75
#